data_AF-A0A2V8S4G0-F1
#
_entry.id   AF-A0A2V8S4G0-F1
#
_cell.length_a   1.000
_cell.length_b   1.000
_cell.length_c   1.000
_cell.angle_alpha   90.00
_cell.angle_beta   90.00
_cell.angle_gamma   90.00
#
_symmetry.space_group_name_H-M   'P 1'
#
loop_
_entity.id
_entity.type
_entity.pdbx_description
1 polymer ?
#
loop_
_entity_poly.entity_id
_entity_poly.type
_entity_poly.pdbx_seq_one_letter_code
_entity_poly.pdbx_strand_id
1 'polypeptide(L)'
;MNHPSKILRTFLIALSATSALFALWKFYLFVQFKNAAGQFDPQGGTRILWLAIAAALIACAAAAYLFFSAVNHDKEDVIHITS
;
A
#
# COMPACT_ATOMS: atom_id res chain seq x y z
N MET A 1 -3.38 9.82 -28.04
CA MET A 1 -2.08 9.37 -27.49
C MET A 1 -2.21 9.20 -25.99
N ASN A 2 -2.24 7.97 -25.49
CA ASN A 2 -2.32 7.70 -24.04
C ASN A 2 -0.94 7.99 -23.42
N HIS A 3 -0.84 9.04 -22.61
CA HIS A 3 0.41 9.40 -21.95
C HIS A 3 0.86 8.26 -21.00
N PRO A 4 2.11 7.77 -21.11
CA PRO A 4 2.61 6.67 -20.28
C PRO A 4 2.55 6.96 -18.77
N SER A 5 2.54 8.24 -18.39
CA SER A 5 2.40 8.68 -17.00
C SER A 5 1.03 8.39 -16.38
N LYS A 6 -0.05 8.40 -17.17
CA LYS A 6 -1.41 8.10 -16.68
C LYS A 6 -1.55 6.61 -16.36
N ILE A 7 -1.03 5.76 -17.23
CA ILE A 7 -1.03 4.29 -17.04
C ILE A 7 -0.22 3.94 -15.79
N LEU A 8 0.99 4.50 -15.65
CA LEU A 8 1.82 4.29 -14.46
C LEU A 8 1.12 4.70 -13.16
N ARG A 9 0.47 5.87 -13.13
CA ARG A 9 -0.28 6.33 -11.95
C ARG A 9 -1.42 5.40 -11.59
N THR A 10 -2.21 4.96 -12.58
CA THR A 10 -3.29 4.00 -12.36
C THR A 10 -2.76 2.68 -11.79
N PHE A 11 -1.64 2.17 -12.31
CA PHE A 11 -0.99 0.97 -11.77
C PHE A 11 -0.55 1.15 -10.32
N LEU A 12 0.06 2.28 -9.98
CA LEU A 12 0.51 2.56 -8.61
C LEU A 12 -0.66 2.69 -7.62
N ILE A 13 -1.79 3.28 -8.05
CA ILE A 13 -3.01 3.35 -7.24
C ILE A 13 -3.59 1.95 -7.03
N ALA A 14 -3.69 1.15 -8.09
CA ALA A 14 -4.18 -0.22 -7.99
C ALA A 14 -3.29 -1.08 -7.09
N LEU A 15 -1.96 -0.93 -7.21
CA LEU A 15 -0.99 -1.62 -6.37
C LEU A 15 -1.15 -1.24 -4.90
N SER A 16 -1.21 0.06 -4.58
CA SER A 16 -1.34 0.51 -3.19
C SER A 16 -2.64 0.04 -2.54
N ALA A 17 -3.76 0.13 -3.26
CA ALA A 17 -5.05 -0.33 -2.79
C ALA A 17 -5.08 -1.86 -2.56
N THR A 18 -4.56 -2.63 -3.51
CA THR A 18 -4.53 -4.10 -3.41
C THR A 18 -3.63 -4.56 -2.28
N SER A 19 -2.44 -3.95 -2.12
CA SER A 19 -1.53 -4.25 -1.02
C SER A 19 -2.13 -3.89 0.34
N ALA A 20 -2.87 -2.79 0.45
CA ALA A 20 -3.56 -2.41 1.69
C ALA A 20 -4.64 -3.43 2.08
N LEU A 21 -5.48 -3.84 1.13
CA LEU A 21 -6.50 -4.88 1.35
C LEU A 21 -5.86 -6.22 1.76
N PHE A 22 -4.76 -6.60 1.12
CA PHE A 22 -4.02 -7.81 1.47
C PHE A 22 -3.41 -7.73 2.88
N ALA A 23 -2.88 -6.58 3.27
CA ALA A 23 -2.35 -6.35 4.61
C ALA A 23 -3.45 -6.51 5.68
N LEU A 24 -4.61 -5.90 5.47
CA LEU A 24 -5.77 -6.03 6.36
C LEU A 24 -6.25 -7.48 6.48
N TRP A 25 -6.33 -8.19 5.35
CA TRP A 25 -6.69 -9.61 5.34
C TRP A 25 -5.71 -10.45 6.19
N LYS A 26 -4.41 -10.28 5.96
CA LYS A 26 -3.38 -11.04 6.70
C LYS A 26 -3.39 -10.69 8.18
N PHE A 27 -3.58 -9.42 8.53
CA PHE A 27 -3.73 -9.01 9.92
C PHE A 27 -4.97 -9.63 10.58
N TYR A 28 -6.11 -9.66 9.88
CA TYR A 28 -7.33 -10.30 10.38
C TYR A 28 -7.14 -11.81 10.63
N LEU A 29 -6.43 -12.51 9.73
CA LEU A 29 -6.08 -13.91 9.94
C LEU A 29 -5.13 -14.12 11.13
N PHE A 30 -4.18 -13.22 11.32
CA PHE A 30 -3.29 -13.26 12.47
C PHE A 30 -4.05 -13.10 13.80
N VAL A 31 -4.96 -12.13 13.89
CA VAL A 31 -5.77 -11.88 15.09
C VAL A 31 -6.71 -13.04 15.42
N GLN A 32 -7.08 -13.84 14.43
CA GLN A 32 -7.89 -15.05 14.66
C GLN A 32 -7.06 -16.33 14.77
N PHE A 33 -5.73 -16.25 14.68
CA PHE A 33 -4.89 -17.42 14.70
C PHE A 33 -4.99 -18.10 16.08
N LYS A 34 -5.45 -19.34 16.07
CA LYS A 34 -5.60 -20.18 17.25
C LYS A 34 -4.80 -21.46 17.06
N ASN A 35 -4.17 -21.93 18.14
CA ASN A 35 -3.47 -23.22 18.15
C ASN A 35 -4.47 -24.40 18.17
N ALA A 36 -3.95 -25.62 18.16
CA ALA A 36 -4.76 -26.85 18.20
C ALA A 36 -5.64 -26.97 19.46
N ALA A 37 -5.31 -26.24 20.53
CA ALA A 37 -6.12 -26.16 21.74
C ALA A 37 -7.19 -25.04 21.69
N GLY A 38 -7.33 -24.34 20.55
CA GLY A 38 -8.27 -23.25 20.38
C GLY A 38 -7.88 -21.94 21.09
N GLN A 39 -6.67 -21.89 21.67
CA GLN A 39 -6.15 -20.71 22.34
C GLN A 39 -5.47 -19.78 21.33
N PHE A 40 -5.54 -18.47 21.58
CA PHE A 40 -4.84 -17.48 20.76
C PHE A 40 -3.33 -17.74 20.80
N ASP A 41 -2.73 -17.96 19.63
CA ASP A 41 -1.30 -18.30 19.50
C ASP A 41 -0.59 -17.28 18.61
N PRO A 42 -0.07 -16.18 19.20
CA PRO A 42 0.63 -15.16 18.44
C PRO A 42 1.96 -15.67 17.86
N GLN A 43 2.56 -16.73 18.41
CA GLN A 43 3.80 -17.29 17.86
C GLN A 43 3.55 -18.04 16.56
N GLY A 44 2.54 -18.92 16.51
CA GLY A 44 2.17 -19.66 15.29
C GLY A 44 1.74 -18.74 14.14
N GLY A 45 1.11 -17.60 14.46
CA GLY A 45 0.68 -16.59 13.49
C GLY A 45 1.80 -15.65 12.99
N THR A 46 3.00 -15.69 13.56
CA THR A 46 4.07 -14.68 13.31
C THR A 46 4.39 -14.48 11.83
N ARG A 47 4.41 -15.55 11.03
CA ARG A 47 4.65 -15.44 9.58
C ARG A 47 3.56 -14.65 8.86
N ILE A 48 2.32 -14.77 9.29
CA ILE A 48 1.16 -14.05 8.74
C ILE A 48 1.29 -12.56 9.07
N LEU A 49 1.72 -12.24 10.29
CA LEU A 49 1.98 -10.86 10.72
C LEU A 49 3.07 -10.20 9.88
N TRP A 50 4.20 -10.87 9.63
CA TRP A 50 5.27 -10.33 8.78
C TRP A 50 4.80 -10.06 7.34
N LEU A 51 3.96 -10.93 6.78
CA LEU A 51 3.34 -10.69 5.46
C LEU A 51 2.42 -9.46 5.48
N ALA A 52 1.64 -9.27 6.55
CA ALA A 52 0.80 -8.08 6.71
C ALA A 52 1.64 -6.80 6.78
N ILE A 53 2.72 -6.81 7.56
CA ILE A 53 3.65 -5.68 7.70
C ILE A 53 4.30 -5.35 6.36
N ALA A 54 4.84 -6.35 5.66
CA ALA A 54 5.47 -6.15 4.36
C ALA A 54 4.49 -5.52 3.34
N ALA A 55 3.25 -6.04 3.27
CA ALA A 55 2.22 -5.50 2.38
C ALA A 55 1.81 -4.06 2.77
N ALA A 56 1.72 -3.75 4.06
CA ALA A 56 1.44 -2.40 4.54
C ALA A 56 2.54 -1.41 4.17
N LEU A 57 3.81 -1.81 4.30
CA LEU A 57 4.96 -0.98 3.92
C LEU A 57 4.95 -0.69 2.41
N ILE A 58 4.66 -1.69 1.57
CA ILE A 58 4.55 -1.49 0.12
C ILE A 58 3.43 -0.52 -0.22
N ALA A 59 2.25 -0.69 0.40
CA ALA A 59 1.11 0.20 0.20
C ALA A 59 1.46 1.64 0.59
N CYS A 60 2.14 1.82 1.73
CA CYS A 60 2.53 3.12 2.24
C CYS A 60 3.59 3.79 1.33
N ALA A 61 4.60 3.06 0.89
CA ALA A 61 5.61 3.56 -0.03
C ALA A 61 5.01 4.00 -1.38
N ALA A 62 4.11 3.20 -1.95
CA ALA A 62 3.41 3.53 -3.19
C ALA A 62 2.52 4.77 -3.02
N ALA A 63 1.79 4.88 -1.90
CA ALA A 63 0.97 6.05 -1.59
C ALA A 63 1.81 7.32 -1.39
N ALA A 64 2.93 7.22 -0.66
CA ALA A 64 3.85 8.33 -0.46
C ALA A 64 4.44 8.82 -1.79
N TYR A 65 4.88 7.89 -2.66
CA TYR A 65 5.37 8.25 -3.99
C TYR A 65 4.30 8.96 -4.84
N LEU A 66 3.06 8.47 -4.83
CA LEU A 66 1.94 9.12 -5.52
C LEU A 66 1.67 10.52 -4.98
N PHE A 67 1.70 10.69 -3.66
CA PHE A 67 1.50 11.98 -3.01
C PHE A 67 2.60 12.98 -3.40
N PHE A 68 3.87 12.60 -3.28
CA PHE A 68 4.99 13.46 -3.69
C PHE A 68 4.97 13.76 -5.19
N SER A 69 4.62 12.78 -6.04
CA SER A 69 4.48 12.99 -7.48
C SER A 69 3.36 13.98 -7.81
N ALA A 70 2.24 13.93 -7.10
CA ALA A 70 1.14 14.88 -7.26
C ALA A 70 1.57 16.30 -6.84
N VAL A 71 2.16 16.44 -5.65
CA VAL A 71 2.66 17.73 -5.14
C VAL A 71 3.71 18.36 -6.05
N ASN A 72 4.59 17.57 -6.67
CA ASN A 72 5.57 18.10 -7.62
C ASN A 72 4.95 18.49 -8.97
N HIS A 73 3.93 17.77 -9.47
CA HIS A 73 3.24 18.20 -10.70
C HIS A 73 2.53 19.55 -10.51
N ASP A 74 1.90 19.77 -9.36
CA ASP A 74 1.25 21.05 -9.05
C ASP A 74 2.26 22.21 -9.01
N LYS A 75 3.52 21.96 -8.67
CA LYS A 75 4.58 22.98 -8.69
C LYS A 75 5.05 23.31 -10.12
N GLU A 76 5.12 22.32 -11.00
CA GLU A 76 5.51 22.52 -12.39
C GLU A 76 4.44 23.30 -13.18
N ASP A 77 3.15 23.03 -12.94
CA ASP A 77 2.05 23.73 -13.61
C ASP A 77 1.89 25.21 -13.16
N VAL A 78 2.33 25.58 -11.96
CA VAL A 78 2.22 26.97 -11.44
C VAL A 78 3.26 27.93 -12.05
N ILE A 79 4.41 27.44 -12.53
CA ILE A 79 5.50 28.30 -13.04
C ILE A 79 5.11 28.96 -14.38
N HIS A 80 4.13 28.40 -15.10
CA HIS A 80 3.71 28.89 -16.41
C HIS A 80 2.81 30.15 -16.40
N ILE A 81 2.35 30.63 -15.24
CA ILE A 81 1.46 31.81 -15.14
C ILE A 81 2.23 33.10 -14.80
N THR A 82 3.54 33.02 -14.56
CA THR A 82 4.38 34.18 -14.17
C THR A 82 5.42 34.60 -15.22
N SER A 83 5.37 34.03 -16.43
CA SER A 83 6.18 34.49 -17.57
C SER A 83 5.39 35.37 -18.52
#